data_AF-A0A6J5F1K0-F1
#
_entry.id   AF-A0A6J5F1K0-F1
#
_cell.length_a   1.000
_cell.length_b   1.000
_cell.length_c   1.000
_cell.angle_alpha   90.00
_cell.angle_beta   90.00
_cell.angle_gamma   90.00
#
_symmetry.space_group_name_H-M   'P 1'
#
loop_
_entity.id
_entity.type
_entity.pdbx_description
1 polymer ?
#
loop_
_entity_poly.entity_id
_entity_poly.type
_entity_poly.pdbx_seq_one_letter_code
_entity_poly.pdbx_strand_id
1 'polypeptide(L)'
;MNIASFRMMLRDPESGDVIKGTGSLRKLRFGDKRRNKGKRGGLRVIYYYWIKGTQFWMFSVYDKDEMADLSADERRAYAEILASEIRKRSTRHEKEPVRRA
;
A
#
# COMPACT_ATOMS: atom_id res chain seq x y z
N MET A 1 3.98 15.41 -3.38
CA MET A 1 2.95 14.41 -3.74
C MET A 1 1.64 15.15 -3.97
N ASN A 2 1.07 15.16 -5.19
CA ASN A 2 -0.22 15.82 -5.46
C ASN A 2 -1.35 14.83 -5.15
N ILE A 3 -2.47 15.28 -4.56
CA ILE A 3 -3.69 14.50 -4.32
C ILE A 3 -4.19 13.79 -5.59
N ALA A 4 -3.98 14.38 -6.77
CA ALA A 4 -4.33 13.78 -8.06
C ALA A 4 -3.67 12.41 -8.29
N SER A 5 -2.50 12.15 -7.70
CA SER A 5 -1.77 10.87 -7.80
C SER A 5 -2.52 9.72 -7.13
N PHE A 6 -3.17 9.96 -5.99
CA PHE A 6 -3.91 8.94 -5.26
C PHE A 6 -5.30 8.65 -5.85
N ARG A 7 -5.83 9.53 -6.71
CA ARG A 7 -7.08 9.28 -7.43
C ARG A 7 -7.03 8.01 -8.28
N MET A 8 -5.87 7.64 -8.80
CA MET A 8 -5.72 6.37 -9.54
C MET A 8 -5.89 5.15 -8.62
N MET A 9 -5.36 5.19 -7.40
CA MET A 9 -5.55 4.12 -6.42
C MET A 9 -7.01 4.01 -5.99
N LEU A 10 -7.73 5.13 -5.90
CA LEU A 10 -9.18 5.11 -5.62
C LEU A 10 -9.99 4.51 -6.79
N ARG A 11 -9.57 4.74 -8.03
CA ARG A 11 -10.26 4.21 -9.23
C ARG A 11 -9.97 2.73 -9.47
N ASP A 12 -8.73 2.33 -9.23
CA ASP A 12 -8.27 0.94 -9.34
C ASP A 12 -7.37 0.61 -8.14
N PRO A 13 -7.97 0.13 -7.03
CA PRO A 13 -7.24 -0.28 -5.84
C PRO A 13 -6.27 -1.44 -6.06
N GLU A 14 -6.44 -2.19 -7.16
CA GLU A 14 -5.66 -3.39 -7.47
C GLU A 14 -4.51 -3.13 -8.45
N SER A 15 -4.37 -1.89 -8.92
CA SER A 15 -3.33 -1.44 -9.86
C SER A 15 -1.88 -1.69 -9.42
N GLY A 16 -1.64 -2.01 -8.14
CA GLY A 16 -0.33 -2.41 -7.63
C GLY A 16 -0.09 -3.93 -7.72
N ASP A 17 1.14 -4.30 -8.07
CA ASP A 17 1.57 -5.70 -8.16
C ASP A 17 1.59 -6.35 -6.78
N VAL A 18 0.99 -7.54 -6.64
CA VAL A 18 1.03 -8.29 -5.38
C VAL A 18 2.45 -8.75 -5.06
N ILE A 19 2.92 -8.43 -3.85
CA ILE A 19 4.21 -8.88 -3.34
C ILE A 19 4.02 -10.25 -2.70
N LYS A 20 4.40 -11.32 -3.39
CA LYS A 20 4.33 -12.69 -2.86
C LYS A 20 5.10 -12.80 -1.52
N GLY A 21 4.50 -13.50 -0.56
CA GLY A 21 5.06 -13.72 0.78
C GLY A 21 4.78 -12.61 1.80
N THR A 22 3.95 -11.61 1.48
CA THR A 22 3.63 -10.48 2.39
C THR A 22 2.19 -10.46 2.90
N GLY A 23 1.40 -11.52 2.66
CA GLY A 23 -0.01 -11.54 3.06
C GLY A 23 -0.92 -10.62 2.23
N SER A 24 -0.53 -10.31 0.98
CA SER A 24 -1.28 -9.48 0.00
C SER A 24 -0.98 -7.99 -0.02
N LEU A 25 0.20 -7.56 0.46
CA LEU A 25 0.68 -6.21 0.15
C LEU A 25 0.87 -6.06 -1.36
N ARG A 26 0.63 -4.84 -1.85
CA ARG A 26 0.78 -4.44 -3.25
C ARG A 26 1.84 -3.37 -3.39
N LYS A 27 2.59 -3.41 -4.48
CA LYS A 27 3.60 -2.42 -4.86
C LYS A 27 3.12 -1.62 -6.05
N LEU A 28 2.84 -0.34 -5.87
CA LEU A 28 2.53 0.58 -6.95
C LEU A 28 3.79 1.31 -7.43
N ARG A 29 3.98 1.38 -8.76
CA ARG A 29 5.03 2.19 -9.39
C ARG A 29 4.44 3.49 -9.92
N PHE A 30 4.84 4.61 -9.32
CA PHE A 30 4.33 5.93 -9.64
C PHE A 30 5.37 6.78 -10.35
N GLY A 31 4.98 7.45 -11.44
CA GLY A 31 5.84 8.45 -12.08
C GLY A 31 5.70 9.80 -11.37
N ASP A 32 6.80 10.35 -10.85
CA ASP A 32 6.79 11.69 -10.24
C ASP A 32 7.04 12.76 -11.30
N LYS A 33 5.96 13.28 -11.88
CA LYS A 33 6.01 14.38 -12.85
C LYS A 33 6.64 15.65 -12.28
N ARG A 34 6.54 15.92 -10.98
CA ARG A 34 7.13 17.13 -10.37
C ARG A 34 8.65 17.08 -10.38
N ARG A 35 9.21 15.87 -10.34
CA ARG A 35 10.66 15.64 -10.39
C ARG A 35 11.13 15.24 -11.80
N ASN A 36 10.29 15.40 -12.82
CA ASN A 36 10.55 14.92 -14.19
C ASN A 36 10.95 13.43 -14.25
N LYS A 37 10.44 12.61 -13.32
CA LYS A 37 10.73 11.18 -13.26
C LYS A 37 9.55 10.35 -13.79
N GLY A 38 9.76 9.56 -14.84
CA GLY A 38 8.79 8.58 -15.33
C GLY A 38 8.59 7.40 -14.36
N LYS A 39 7.68 6.47 -14.66
CA LYS A 39 7.36 5.29 -13.81
C LYS A 39 8.60 4.48 -13.40
N ARG A 40 9.65 4.46 -14.24
CA ARG A 40 10.90 3.73 -13.97
C ARG A 40 11.78 4.43 -12.92
N GLY A 41 11.74 5.75 -12.81
CA GLY A 41 12.56 6.53 -11.87
C GLY A 41 11.78 7.15 -10.70
N GLY A 42 10.46 7.11 -10.75
CA GLY A 42 9.61 7.69 -9.72
C GLY A 42 9.44 6.82 -8.48
N LEU A 43 8.39 7.12 -7.72
CA LEU A 43 8.10 6.57 -6.40
C LEU A 43 7.57 5.14 -6.48
N ARG A 44 7.87 4.36 -5.44
CA ARG A 44 7.24 3.08 -5.11
C ARG A 44 6.42 3.27 -3.85
N VAL A 45 5.21 2.73 -3.87
CA VAL A 45 4.33 2.71 -2.71
C VAL A 45 4.01 1.26 -2.40
N ILE A 46 4.31 0.82 -1.17
CA ILE A 46 3.85 -0.47 -0.66
C ILE A 46 2.59 -0.19 0.17
N TYR A 47 1.49 -0.84 -0.20
CA TYR A 47 0.21 -0.61 0.45
C TYR A 47 -0.62 -1.89 0.60
N TYR A 48 -1.60 -1.84 1.51
CA TYR A 48 -2.68 -2.81 1.63
C TYR A 48 -4.01 -2.12 1.31
N TYR A 49 -4.88 -2.78 0.53
CA TYR A 49 -6.24 -2.31 0.30
C TYR A 49 -7.21 -3.14 1.14
N TRP A 50 -7.69 -2.54 2.23
CA TRP A 50 -8.69 -3.16 3.08
C TRP A 50 -10.09 -2.82 2.53
N ILE A 51 -10.80 -3.84 2.04
CA ILE A 51 -12.16 -3.69 1.49
C ILE A 51 -13.21 -3.36 2.56
N LYS A 52 -13.30 -4.13 3.66
CA LYS A 52 -14.39 -3.94 4.66
C LYS A 52 -14.45 -2.55 5.33
N GLY A 53 -13.35 -1.80 5.33
CA GLY A 53 -13.24 -0.45 5.89
C GLY A 53 -12.91 0.59 4.83
N THR A 54 -12.88 0.22 3.54
CA THR A 54 -12.58 1.10 2.41
C THR A 54 -11.33 1.96 2.62
N GLN A 55 -10.24 1.35 3.09
CA GLN A 55 -9.02 2.04 3.49
C GLN A 55 -7.79 1.53 2.73
N PHE A 56 -6.91 2.46 2.37
CA PHE A 56 -5.53 2.16 1.97
C PHE A 56 -4.62 2.32 3.18
N TRP A 57 -3.81 1.30 3.45
CA TRP A 57 -2.77 1.40 4.45
C TRP A 57 -1.44 1.47 3.75
N MET A 58 -0.75 2.58 3.91
CA MET A 58 0.57 2.79 3.31
C MET A 58 1.63 2.34 4.29
N PHE A 59 2.44 1.38 3.87
CA PHE A 59 3.53 0.83 4.69
C PHE A 59 4.84 1.54 4.40
N SER A 60 5.09 1.86 3.14
CA SER A 60 6.33 2.54 2.73
C SER A 60 6.13 3.32 1.43
N VAL A 61 6.84 4.44 1.34
CA VAL A 61 6.96 5.27 0.13
C VAL A 61 8.45 5.57 -0.06
N TYR A 62 9.00 5.21 -1.21
CA TYR A 62 10.43 5.33 -1.48
C TYR A 62 10.73 5.53 -2.98
N ASP A 63 11.83 6.18 -3.31
CA ASP A 63 12.35 6.31 -4.67
C ASP A 63 12.94 4.98 -5.18
N LYS A 64 13.16 4.87 -6.50
CA LYS A 64 13.83 3.68 -7.07
C LYS A 64 15.16 3.35 -6.42
N ASP A 65 15.93 4.38 -6.12
CA ASP A 65 17.34 4.24 -5.79
C ASP A 65 17.55 4.12 -4.26
N GLU A 66 16.47 4.23 -3.47
CA GLU A 66 16.52 4.17 -2.00
C GLU A 66 16.37 2.75 -1.44
N MET A 67 15.74 1.83 -2.18
CA MET A 67 15.48 0.48 -1.66
C MET A 67 15.58 -0.56 -2.78
N ALA A 68 16.34 -1.62 -2.49
CA ALA A 68 16.40 -2.81 -3.31
C ALA A 68 15.09 -3.62 -3.25
N ASP A 69 15.04 -4.74 -3.96
CA ASP A 69 13.94 -5.68 -3.81
C ASP A 69 13.93 -6.29 -2.41
N LEU A 70 12.72 -6.46 -1.86
CA LEU A 70 12.53 -7.02 -0.53
C LEU A 70 13.11 -8.44 -0.46
N SER A 71 14.03 -8.62 0.48
CA SER A 71 14.54 -9.92 0.91
C SER A 71 13.42 -10.80 1.47
N ALA A 72 13.71 -12.10 1.66
CA ALA A 72 12.75 -13.03 2.22
C ALA A 72 12.33 -12.65 3.65
N ASP A 73 13.29 -12.19 4.46
CA ASP A 73 13.05 -11.82 5.85
C ASP A 73 12.25 -10.51 5.97
N GLU A 74 12.53 -9.52 5.13
CA GLU A 74 11.71 -8.30 5.08
C GLU A 74 10.28 -8.62 4.66
N ARG A 75 10.07 -9.51 3.68
CA ARG A 75 8.70 -9.93 3.29
C ARG A 75 7.97 -10.59 4.45
N ARG A 76 8.67 -11.45 5.22
CA ARG A 76 8.11 -12.09 6.42
C ARG A 76 7.72 -11.03 7.46
N ALA A 77 8.61 -10.09 7.76
CA ALA A 77 8.32 -9.00 8.69
C ALA A 77 7.10 -8.16 8.25
N TYR A 78 7.01 -7.81 6.97
CA TYR A 78 5.83 -7.13 6.41
C TYR A 78 4.54 -7.95 6.57
N ALA A 79 4.60 -9.26 6.34
CA ALA A 79 3.44 -10.14 6.52
C ALA A 79 2.95 -10.17 7.97
N GLU A 80 3.88 -10.24 8.93
CA GLU A 80 3.58 -10.25 10.36
C GLU A 80 2.95 -8.94 10.82
N ILE A 81 3.51 -7.80 10.39
CA ILE A 81 2.96 -6.48 10.68
C ILE A 81 1.55 -6.35 10.09
N LEU A 82 1.35 -6.76 8.84
CA LEU A 82 0.03 -6.71 8.20
C LEU A 82 -0.98 -7.59 8.94
N ALA A 83 -0.62 -8.82 9.30
CA ALA A 83 -1.51 -9.72 10.02
C ALA A 83 -1.90 -9.16 11.41
N SER A 84 -0.93 -8.56 12.11
CA SER A 84 -1.17 -7.88 13.39
C SER A 84 -2.14 -6.71 13.23
N GLU A 85 -1.95 -5.87 12.20
CA GLU A 85 -2.83 -4.72 11.95
C GLU A 85 -4.23 -5.15 11.50
N ILE A 86 -4.33 -6.22 10.69
CA ILE A 86 -5.62 -6.82 10.31
C ILE A 86 -6.39 -7.26 11.55
N ARG A 87 -5.73 -7.97 12.46
CA ARG A 87 -6.34 -8.44 13.71
C ARG A 87 -6.82 -7.28 14.58
N LYS A 88 -5.98 -6.25 14.79
CA LYS A 88 -6.30 -5.08 15.62
C LYS A 88 -7.52 -4.29 15.12
N ARG A 89 -7.68 -4.16 13.80
CA ARG A 89 -8.78 -3.37 13.23
C ARG A 89 -10.04 -4.19 12.96
N SER A 90 -9.92 -5.51 12.81
CA SER A 90 -11.08 -6.37 12.60
C SER A 90 -11.98 -6.38 13.84
N THR A 91 -11.35 -6.42 15.02
CA THR A 91 -12.05 -6.35 16.31
C THR A 91 -12.62 -4.96 16.62
N ARG A 92 -12.03 -3.88 16.07
CA ARG A 92 -12.50 -2.51 16.27
C ARG A 92 -13.68 -2.15 15.37
N HIS A 93 -13.62 -2.50 14.08
CA HIS A 93 -14.70 -2.21 13.12
C HIS A 93 -15.96 -3.05 13.35
N GLU A 94 -15.84 -4.21 14.01
CA GLU A 94 -17.02 -4.98 14.43
C GLU A 94 -17.81 -4.29 15.56
N LYS A 95 -17.17 -3.41 16.35
CA LYS A 95 -17.81 -2.68 17.45
C LYS A 95 -18.33 -1.28 17.08
N GLU A 96 -17.76 -0.64 16.06
CA GLU A 96 -18.25 0.63 15.51
C GLU A 96 -18.48 0.47 14.00
N PRO A 97 -19.68 0.07 13.56
CA PRO A 97 -19.98 0.07 12.15
C PRO A 97 -19.87 1.51 11.63
N VAL A 98 -19.13 1.69 10.54
CA VAL A 98 -19.02 2.97 9.83
C VAL A 98 -20.45 3.44 9.55
N ARG A 99 -20.90 4.46 10.28
CA ARG A 99 -22.21 5.07 10.08
C ARG A 99 -22.23 5.59 8.65
N ARG A 100 -22.97 4.92 7.77
CA ARG A 100 -23.24 5.42 6.42
C ARG A 100 -24.00 6.74 6.60
N ALA A 101 -23.37 7.84 6.21
CA ALA A 101 -24.03 9.13 6.03
C ALA A 101 -24.80 9.10 4.70
#